data_AF-B8AN75-F1
#
_entry.id   AF-B8AN75-F1
#
_cell.length_a   1.000
_cell.length_b   1.000
_cell.length_c   1.000
_cell.angle_alpha   90.00
_cell.angle_beta   90.00
_cell.angle_gamma   90.00
#
_symmetry.space_group_name_H-M   'P 1'
#
loop_
_entity.id
_entity.type
_entity.pdbx_description
1 polymer ?
#
loop_
_entity_poly.entity_id
_entity_poly.type
_entity_poly.pdbx_seq_one_letter_code
_entity_poly.pdbx_strand_id
1 'polypeptide(L)'
;MRLDLEGAAPGGGWRRRLELEDGGVVVGVDEADLNTKDNCRSVIPDECIGVSTGNWGCGAFGGNPEIKSMIQWIAASQALRSFINYYTFESESLKRLEEVTEWILRHKWTVGELWHMLVEYSSQRLRGEINEGFLTWLLPKDIPNGDVDFMCE
;
A
#
# COMPACT_ATOMS: atom_id res chain seq x y z
N MET A 1 -13.97 1.21 0.36
CA MET A 1 -12.74 0.95 -0.40
C MET A 1 -11.91 -0.07 0.35
N ARG A 2 -11.94 -1.32 -0.11
CA ARG A 2 -11.07 -2.41 0.36
C ARG A 2 -9.73 -2.34 -0.40
N LEU A 3 -8.71 -3.04 0.10
CA LEU A 3 -7.43 -3.25 -0.57
C LEU A 3 -7.29 -4.71 -1.07
N ASP A 4 -8.42 -5.38 -1.37
CA ASP A 4 -8.45 -6.82 -1.66
C ASP A 4 -9.11 -7.24 -2.96
N LEU A 5 -8.31 -8.07 -3.63
CA LEU A 5 -8.67 -9.04 -4.63
C LEU A 5 -9.70 -10.05 -4.13
N GLU A 6 -10.74 -10.27 -4.94
CA GLU A 6 -11.24 -11.62 -5.20
C GLU A 6 -11.86 -11.71 -6.60
N GLY A 7 -11.47 -12.76 -7.33
CA GLY A 7 -12.04 -13.13 -8.62
C GLY A 7 -11.00 -13.26 -9.72
N ALA A 8 -10.38 -14.44 -9.84
CA ALA A 8 -9.69 -14.84 -11.05
C ALA A 8 -10.65 -14.67 -12.24
N ALA A 9 -10.36 -13.70 -13.12
CA ALA A 9 -11.01 -13.63 -14.42
C ALA A 9 -10.69 -14.92 -15.18
N PRO A 10 -11.68 -15.57 -15.82
CA PRO A 10 -11.43 -16.71 -16.71
C PRO A 10 -10.73 -16.19 -17.97
N GLY A 11 -9.41 -16.09 -17.90
CA GLY A 11 -8.58 -15.50 -18.94
C GLY A 11 -7.33 -14.93 -18.31
N GLY A 12 -6.29 -15.76 -18.21
CA GLY A 12 -5.05 -15.48 -17.49
C GLY A 12 -4.49 -14.08 -17.75
N GLY A 13 -4.51 -13.27 -16.71
CA GLY A 13 -3.86 -11.97 -16.67
C GLY A 13 -3.27 -11.76 -15.29
N TRP A 14 -2.23 -12.54 -14.94
CA TRP A 14 -1.36 -12.17 -13.84
C TRP A 14 -0.67 -10.87 -14.25
N ARG A 15 -1.14 -9.75 -13.70
CA ARG A 15 -0.49 -8.45 -13.88
C ARG A 15 0.95 -8.63 -13.40
N ARG A 16 1.91 -8.56 -14.34
CA ARG A 16 3.34 -8.75 -14.06
C ARG A 16 3.73 -7.82 -12.93
N ARG A 17 4.19 -8.42 -11.82
CA ARG A 17 5.08 -7.77 -10.86
C ARG A 17 6.27 -7.24 -11.65
N LEU A 18 6.30 -5.94 -11.89
CA LEU A 18 7.52 -5.25 -12.30
C LEU A 18 8.23 -4.91 -10.99
N GLU A 19 9.06 -5.81 -10.51
CA GLU A 19 10.18 -5.40 -9.66
C GLU A 19 10.98 -4.41 -10.52
N LEU A 20 10.92 -3.13 -10.16
CA LEU A 20 11.72 -2.13 -10.83
C LEU A 20 13.16 -2.32 -10.33
N GLU A 21 14.10 -2.46 -11.27
CA GLU A 21 15.53 -2.66 -10.98
C GLU A 21 16.13 -1.52 -10.11
N ASP A 22 15.40 -0.42 -9.93
CA ASP A 22 15.82 0.82 -9.25
C ASP A 22 15.26 0.99 -7.82
N GLY A 23 14.83 -0.09 -7.13
CA GLY A 23 14.43 -0.04 -5.72
C GLY A 23 13.06 0.61 -5.45
N GLY A 24 12.15 0.52 -6.41
CA GLY A 24 10.75 0.95 -6.26
C GLY A 24 9.82 -0.17 -5.77
N VAL A 25 8.82 0.20 -4.96
CA VAL A 25 7.75 -0.71 -4.52
C VAL A 25 6.46 -0.39 -5.29
N VAL A 26 5.85 -1.40 -5.91
CA VAL A 26 4.57 -1.26 -6.62
C VAL A 26 3.46 -1.86 -5.78
N VAL A 27 2.43 -1.06 -5.50
CA VAL A 27 1.28 -1.51 -4.71
C VAL A 27 0.00 -1.35 -5.52
N GLY A 28 -0.80 -2.41 -5.59
CA GLY A 28 -2.14 -2.36 -6.18
C GLY A 28 -3.08 -1.51 -5.33
N VAL A 29 -3.97 -0.79 -5.99
CA VAL A 29 -5.09 -0.08 -5.35
C VAL A 29 -6.34 -0.50 -6.11
N ASP A 30 -7.32 -1.07 -5.40
CA ASP A 30 -8.48 -1.68 -6.03
C ASP A 30 -9.28 -0.66 -6.84
N GLU A 31 -9.78 -1.08 -8.01
CA GLU A 31 -10.86 -0.39 -8.67
C GLU A 31 -12.15 -0.59 -7.89
N ALA A 32 -12.85 0.52 -7.59
CA ALA A 32 -14.25 0.42 -7.22
C ALA A 32 -15.03 -0.08 -8.44
N ASP A 33 -15.77 -1.17 -8.28
CA ASP A 33 -16.63 -1.74 -9.32
C ASP A 33 -17.74 -0.73 -9.70
N LEU A 34 -17.42 0.18 -10.62
CA LEU A 34 -18.31 1.20 -11.16
C LEU A 34 -19.31 0.51 -12.08
N ASN A 35 -20.27 -0.21 -11.51
CA ASN A 35 -21.48 -0.60 -12.22
C ASN A 35 -22.42 0.61 -12.39
N THR A 36 -21.93 1.65 -13.04
CA THR A 36 -22.79 2.71 -13.58
C THR A 36 -23.07 2.33 -15.02
N LYS A 37 -24.22 1.69 -15.22
CA LYS A 37 -24.85 1.59 -16.54
C LYS A 37 -25.08 2.99 -17.07
N ASP A 38 -24.17 3.52 -17.87
CA ASP A 38 -24.46 4.66 -18.74
C ASP A 38 -23.81 4.48 -20.11
N ASN A 39 -24.66 4.64 -21.11
CA ASN A 39 -24.51 4.30 -22.50
C ASN A 39 -23.59 5.29 -23.25
N CYS A 40 -22.59 4.76 -23.95
CA CYS A 40 -21.75 5.37 -24.99
C CYS A 40 -20.76 6.50 -24.64
N ARG A 41 -19.46 6.18 -24.58
CA ARG A 41 -18.46 6.63 -25.59
C ARG A 41 -17.09 5.93 -25.45
N SER A 42 -16.61 5.40 -26.58
CA SER A 42 -15.22 5.04 -26.95
C SER A 42 -14.40 4.15 -26.02
N VAL A 43 -14.17 2.92 -26.49
CA VAL A 43 -13.23 1.92 -25.99
C VAL A 43 -11.79 2.45 -26.09
N ILE A 44 -11.27 3.04 -25.03
CA ILE A 44 -9.86 2.88 -24.65
C ILE A 44 -9.88 1.71 -23.66
N PRO A 45 -9.13 0.62 -23.86
CA PRO A 45 -8.97 -0.39 -22.82
C PRO A 45 -8.37 0.34 -21.63
N ASP A 46 -9.23 0.58 -20.63
CA ASP A 46 -8.93 0.98 -19.26
C ASP A 46 -7.44 1.32 -19.07
N GLU A 47 -7.07 2.55 -19.43
CA GLU A 47 -5.74 3.04 -19.10
C GLU A 47 -5.69 3.04 -17.59
N CYS A 48 -5.02 2.03 -17.05
CA CYS A 48 -4.86 1.82 -15.64
C CYS A 48 -3.97 2.93 -15.09
N ILE A 49 -4.56 4.10 -14.83
CA ILE A 49 -3.84 5.31 -14.43
C ILE A 49 -3.39 5.12 -12.99
N GLY A 50 -2.09 4.84 -12.83
CA GLY A 50 -1.42 4.78 -11.54
C GLY A 50 -0.73 6.10 -11.15
N VAL A 51 -0.08 6.06 -9.99
CA VAL A 51 0.70 7.18 -9.43
C VAL A 51 2.16 6.76 -9.33
N SER A 52 3.09 7.52 -9.91
CA SER A 52 4.53 7.36 -9.65
C SER A 52 5.01 8.46 -8.71
N THR A 53 5.56 8.09 -7.56
CA THR A 53 5.97 9.04 -6.50
C THR A 53 7.17 8.52 -5.70
N GLY A 54 7.58 9.21 -4.64
CA GLY A 54 8.63 8.75 -3.72
C GLY A 54 8.56 9.49 -2.39
N ASN A 55 9.73 9.81 -1.83
CA ASN A 55 9.91 10.48 -0.53
C ASN A 55 9.48 11.96 -0.51
N TRP A 56 8.25 12.23 -0.93
CA TRP A 56 7.70 13.57 -1.08
C TRP A 56 7.62 14.29 0.27
N GLY A 57 8.41 15.36 0.38
CA GLY A 57 8.50 16.18 1.58
C GLY A 57 9.35 15.61 2.71
N CYS A 58 10.18 14.60 2.46
CA CYS A 58 11.03 13.99 3.49
C CYS A 58 12.48 14.50 3.51
N GLY A 59 12.88 15.32 2.54
CA GLY A 59 14.19 15.98 2.49
C GLY A 59 14.21 17.26 3.34
N ALA A 60 14.33 18.41 2.68
CA ALA A 60 14.41 19.73 3.35
C ALA A 60 13.21 20.04 4.27
N PHE A 61 12.03 19.45 4.00
CA PHE A 61 10.83 19.64 4.84
C PHE A 61 10.77 18.70 6.06
N GLY A 62 11.72 17.78 6.20
CA GLY A 62 11.86 16.93 7.40
C GLY A 62 10.70 15.96 7.66
N GLY A 63 9.88 15.67 6.65
CA GLY A 63 8.82 14.67 6.77
C GLY A 63 9.37 13.27 7.02
N ASN A 64 8.61 12.45 7.75
CA ASN A 64 8.97 11.05 7.96
C ASN A 64 8.57 10.21 6.72
N PRO A 65 9.50 9.51 6.05
CA PRO A 65 9.22 8.75 4.83
C PRO A 65 8.29 7.55 5.05
N GLU A 66 8.35 6.88 6.21
CA GLU A 66 7.46 5.76 6.55
C GLU A 66 6.00 6.21 6.65
N ILE A 67 5.76 7.35 7.29
CA ILE A 67 4.41 7.93 7.40
C ILE A 67 3.94 8.48 6.05
N LYS A 68 4.83 9.15 5.32
CA LYS A 68 4.50 9.77 4.02
C LYS A 68 4.19 8.74 2.94
N SER A 69 4.82 7.57 2.94
CA SER A 69 4.52 6.51 1.98
C SER A 69 3.09 5.98 2.19
N MET A 70 2.70 5.72 3.45
CA MET A 70 1.35 5.26 3.78
C MET A 70 0.27 6.29 3.47
N ILE A 71 0.51 7.57 3.77
CA ILE A 71 -0.43 8.65 3.41
C ILE A 71 -0.63 8.72 1.90
N GLN A 72 0.44 8.59 1.12
CA GLN A 72 0.35 8.60 -0.33
C GLN A 72 -0.41 7.38 -0.87
N TRP A 73 -0.22 6.21 -0.27
CA TRP A 73 -0.98 5.01 -0.63
C TRP A 73 -2.47 5.15 -0.28
N ILE A 74 -2.81 5.67 0.91
CA ILE A 74 -4.18 6.03 1.29
C ILE A 74 -4.80 6.99 0.28
N ALA A 75 -4.07 8.03 -0.12
CA ALA A 75 -4.57 9.03 -1.07
C ALA A 75 -4.78 8.46 -2.47
N ALA A 76 -3.83 7.66 -2.97
CA ALA A 76 -3.95 6.97 -4.27
C ALA A 76 -5.12 5.99 -4.26
N SER A 77 -5.32 5.27 -3.14
CA SER A 77 -6.50 4.44 -2.91
C SER A 77 -7.74 5.30 -3.03
N GLN A 78 -7.97 6.29 -2.16
CA GLN A 78 -9.21 7.08 -2.16
C GLN A 78 -9.51 7.77 -3.50
N ALA A 79 -8.47 8.06 -4.30
CA ALA A 79 -8.60 8.62 -5.64
C ALA A 79 -8.93 7.60 -6.74
N LEU A 80 -9.18 6.32 -6.37
CA LEU A 80 -9.45 5.20 -7.29
C LEU A 80 -8.39 5.07 -8.37
N ARG A 81 -7.11 5.22 -7.99
CA ARG A 81 -5.99 4.90 -8.87
C ARG A 81 -5.84 3.39 -8.90
N SER A 82 -5.25 2.88 -9.98
CA SER A 82 -5.14 1.43 -10.18
C SER A 82 -3.85 0.82 -9.65
N PHE A 83 -2.81 1.64 -9.46
CA PHE A 83 -1.60 1.29 -8.73
C PHE A 83 -0.86 2.54 -8.22
N ILE A 84 0.08 2.33 -7.29
CA ILE A 84 1.09 3.32 -6.90
C ILE A 84 2.49 2.70 -7.01
N ASN A 85 3.37 3.36 -7.75
CA ASN A 85 4.81 3.08 -7.81
C ASN A 85 5.53 4.06 -6.88
N TYR A 86 6.14 3.53 -5.83
CA TYR A 86 6.86 4.32 -4.83
C TYR A 86 8.37 4.10 -4.94
N TYR A 87 9.10 5.11 -5.37
CA TYR A 87 10.56 5.08 -5.46
C TYR A 87 11.18 5.46 -4.12
N THR A 88 11.84 4.49 -3.48
CA THR A 88 12.38 4.65 -2.12
C THR A 88 13.71 5.39 -2.07
N PHE A 89 14.46 5.39 -3.18
CA PHE A 89 15.83 5.89 -3.28
C PHE A 89 16.75 5.26 -2.22
N GLU A 90 16.64 3.94 -2.04
CA GLU A 90 17.45 3.15 -1.10
C GLU A 90 17.40 3.67 0.35
N SER A 91 16.26 4.28 0.72
CA SER A 91 16.08 4.84 2.06
C SER A 91 16.05 3.74 3.12
N GLU A 92 17.02 3.78 4.04
CA GLU A 92 17.14 2.87 5.17
C GLU A 92 15.83 2.74 5.97
N SER A 93 15.12 3.85 6.18
CA SER A 93 13.84 3.87 6.90
C SER A 93 12.71 3.12 6.19
N LEU A 94 12.83 2.84 4.90
CA LEU A 94 11.82 2.16 4.10
C LEU A 94 12.15 0.69 3.81
N LYS A 95 13.16 0.11 4.46
CA LYS A 95 13.57 -1.28 4.25
C LYS A 95 12.45 -2.31 4.46
N ARG A 96 11.49 -2.01 5.33
CA ARG A 96 10.35 -2.89 5.64
C ARG A 96 9.07 -2.50 4.88
N LEU A 97 9.18 -1.58 3.91
CA LEU A 97 8.00 -1.07 3.21
C LEU A 97 7.29 -2.19 2.45
N GLU A 98 8.03 -3.03 1.74
CA GLU A 98 7.48 -4.18 1.02
C GLU A 98 6.78 -5.15 1.97
N GLU A 99 7.46 -5.59 3.03
CA GLU A 99 6.91 -6.48 4.06
C GLU A 99 5.59 -5.95 4.65
N VAL A 100 5.54 -4.65 4.99
CA VAL A 100 4.32 -3.99 5.48
C VAL A 100 3.22 -4.00 4.43
N THR A 101 3.53 -3.64 3.18
CA THR A 101 2.52 -3.58 2.11
C THR A 101 1.94 -4.97 1.82
N GLU A 102 2.77 -6.02 1.78
CA GLU A 102 2.31 -7.40 1.62
C GLU A 102 1.45 -7.84 2.80
N TRP A 103 1.84 -7.48 4.02
CA TRP A 103 1.05 -7.82 5.21
C TRP A 103 -0.33 -7.15 5.20
N ILE A 104 -0.40 -5.85 4.86
CA ILE A 104 -1.66 -5.10 4.76
C ILE A 104 -2.58 -5.71 3.68
N LEU A 105 -2.03 -6.01 2.49
CA LEU A 105 -2.76 -6.64 1.40
C LEU A 105 -3.24 -8.05 1.78
N ARG A 106 -2.41 -8.84 2.48
CA ARG A 106 -2.78 -10.19 2.91
C ARG A 106 -3.91 -10.17 3.95
N HIS A 107 -3.91 -9.18 4.84
CA HIS A 107 -4.88 -9.07 5.94
C HIS A 107 -6.14 -8.28 5.59
N LYS A 108 -6.28 -7.89 4.32
CA LYS A 108 -7.52 -7.33 3.83
C LYS A 108 -7.93 -5.99 4.42
N TRP A 109 -6.92 -5.15 4.65
CA TRP A 109 -7.13 -3.85 5.27
C TRP A 109 -7.85 -2.89 4.32
N THR A 110 -8.73 -2.08 4.89
CA THR A 110 -9.36 -0.94 4.23
C THR A 110 -8.48 0.30 4.39
N VAL A 111 -8.74 1.30 3.56
CA VAL A 111 -8.15 2.64 3.74
C VAL A 111 -8.38 3.18 5.16
N GLY A 112 -9.56 2.94 5.72
CA GLY A 112 -9.94 3.39 7.06
C GLY A 112 -9.11 2.74 8.16
N GLU A 113 -8.80 1.45 8.03
CA GLU A 113 -7.96 0.71 8.99
C GLU A 113 -6.50 1.21 8.93
N LEU A 114 -5.92 1.36 7.73
CA LEU A 114 -4.57 1.89 7.61
C LEU A 114 -4.48 3.33 8.15
N TRP A 115 -5.50 4.16 7.88
CA TRP A 115 -5.59 5.51 8.46
C TRP A 115 -5.68 5.48 9.99
N HIS A 116 -6.52 4.61 10.54
CA HIS A 116 -6.68 4.45 11.98
C HIS A 116 -5.34 4.10 12.65
N MET A 117 -4.57 3.19 12.05
CA MET A 117 -3.27 2.78 12.57
C MET A 117 -2.22 3.89 12.50
N LEU A 118 -2.23 4.72 11.46
CA LEU A 118 -1.39 5.93 11.40
C LEU A 118 -1.72 6.93 12.53
N VAL A 119 -3.02 7.11 12.81
CA VAL A 119 -3.48 8.00 13.88
C VAL A 119 -3.07 7.44 15.25
N GLU A 120 -3.26 6.15 15.47
CA GLU A 120 -2.89 5.47 16.72
C GLU A 120 -1.38 5.57 16.96
N TYR A 121 -0.56 5.22 15.96
CA TYR A 121 0.90 5.38 16.02
C TYR A 121 1.30 6.81 16.38
N SER A 122 0.73 7.80 15.67
CA SER A 122 1.05 9.20 15.89
C SER A 122 0.72 9.63 17.33
N SER A 123 -0.40 9.16 17.85
CA SER A 123 -0.83 9.44 19.23
C SER A 123 0.12 8.80 20.26
N GLN A 124 0.51 7.54 20.08
CA GLN A 124 1.47 6.87 20.97
C GLN A 124 2.85 7.54 20.92
N ARG A 125 3.30 7.95 19.73
CA ARG A 125 4.60 8.61 19.55
C ARG A 125 4.63 10.00 20.18
N LEU A 126 3.53 10.76 20.09
CA LEU A 126 3.39 12.05 20.78
C LEU A 126 3.40 11.91 22.31
N ARG A 127 2.87 10.81 22.84
CA ARG A 127 2.93 10.48 24.27
C ARG A 127 4.29 9.93 24.72
N GLY A 128 5.20 9.66 23.78
CA GLY A 128 6.52 9.08 24.08
C GLY A 128 6.48 7.60 24.46
N GLU A 129 5.39 6.89 24.13
CA GLU A 129 5.20 5.48 24.47
C GLU A 129 5.96 4.54 23.53
N ILE A 130 6.24 5.01 22.30
CA ILE A 130 6.93 4.24 21.27
C ILE A 130 8.11 5.02 20.71
N ASN A 131 9.22 4.31 20.52
CA ASN A 131 10.45 4.87 19.95
C ASN A 131 10.75 4.31 18.54
N GLU A 132 10.10 3.21 18.16
CA GLU A 132 10.32 2.52 16.88
C GLU A 132 9.62 3.22 15.69
N GLY A 133 10.14 3.01 14.48
CA GLY A 133 9.55 3.48 13.23
C GLY A 133 8.16 2.87 13.01
N PHE A 134 7.31 3.56 12.25
CA PHE A 134 5.95 3.13 11.95
C PHE A 134 5.90 1.75 11.30
N LEU A 135 6.75 1.48 10.29
CA LEU A 135 6.74 0.21 9.58
C LEU A 135 7.08 -0.96 10.51
N THR A 136 8.00 -0.73 11.46
CA THR A 136 8.35 -1.74 12.46
C THR A 136 7.27 -1.90 13.52
N TRP A 137 6.68 -0.80 13.98
CA TRP A 137 5.60 -0.80 14.96
C TRP A 137 4.35 -1.53 14.45
N LEU A 138 4.05 -1.39 13.14
CA LEU A 138 2.82 -1.91 12.56
C LEU A 138 2.82 -3.43 12.46
N LEU A 139 3.98 -4.04 12.23
CA LEU A 139 4.08 -5.48 12.03
C LEU A 139 3.99 -6.23 13.36
N PRO A 140 3.33 -7.41 13.39
CA PRO A 140 3.26 -8.24 14.58
C PRO A 140 4.66 -8.57 15.10
N LYS A 141 4.85 -8.50 16.41
CA LYS A 141 6.15 -8.79 17.06
C LYS A 141 6.50 -10.30 17.03
N ASP A 142 5.51 -11.13 16.75
CA ASP A 142 5.60 -12.60 16.77
C ASP A 142 5.36 -13.22 15.38
N ILE A 143 5.97 -12.70 14.31
CA ILE A 143 6.05 -13.46 13.05
C ILE A 143 7.03 -14.62 13.30
N PRO A 144 6.59 -15.89 13.36
CA PRO A 144 7.52 -17.00 13.48
C PRO A 144 8.37 -17.00 12.21
N ASN A 145 9.69 -17.00 12.37
CA ASN A 145 10.61 -17.14 11.25
C ASN A 145 10.32 -18.46 10.51
N GLY A 146 9.57 -18.37 9.41
CA GLY A 146 9.40 -19.44 8.43
C GLY A 146 8.51 -20.58 8.87
N ASP A 147 7.19 -20.37 8.89
CA ASP A 147 6.24 -21.45 8.61
C ASP A 147 5.08 -20.92 7.75
N VAL A 148 5.15 -21.30 6.47
CA VAL A 148 4.05 -21.25 5.50
C VAL A 148 3.05 -22.36 5.81
N ASP A 149 2.26 -22.17 6.87
CA ASP A 149 0.90 -22.72 6.95
C ASP A 149 0.24 -22.23 8.23
N PHE A 150 -0.71 -21.31 8.12
CA PHE A 150 -1.75 -21.18 9.12
C PHE A 150 -3.09 -21.34 8.41
N MET A 151 -3.65 -22.52 8.68
CA MET A 151 -4.93 -23.06 8.28
C MET A 151 -6.07 -22.05 8.45
N CYS A 152 -6.87 -21.89 7.40
CA CYS A 152 -8.22 -21.35 7.51
C CYS A 152 -9.17 -22.52 7.79
N GLU A 153 -9.89 -22.46 8.91
CA GLU A 153 -11.22 -23.05 9.01
C GLU A 153 -12.26 -21.95 8.75
#